data_AF-A0A3N4ZZP2-F1
#
_entry.id   AF-A0A3N4ZZP2-F1
#
_cell.length_a   1.000
_cell.length_b   1.000
_cell.length_c   1.000
_cell.angle_alpha   90.00
_cell.angle_beta   90.00
_cell.angle_gamma   90.00
#
_symmetry.space_group_name_H-M   'P 1'
#
loop_
_entity.id
_entity.type
_entity.pdbx_description
1 polymer ?
#
loop_
_entity_poly.entity_id
_entity_poly.type
_entity_poly.pdbx_seq_one_letter_code
_entity_poly.pdbx_strand_id
1 'polypeptide(L)'
;MIGDIVEERERRMDIGWKIVSTGAVLAAGVATNKIVDVGWKLVTGHEPPTDEDDPGVRVWEVIAFTVVSGAILGLMRHYAMRGASKFYGGPVEKRVDKV
;
A
#
# COMPACT_ATOMS: atom_id res chain seq x y z
N MET A 1 33.48 -11.90 -19.27
CA MET A 1 33.98 -11.48 -17.94
C MET A 1 33.60 -10.01 -17.62
N ILE A 2 32.41 -9.56 -18.03
CA ILE A 2 31.85 -8.22 -17.69
C ILE A 2 30.38 -8.34 -17.21
N GLY A 3 29.67 -9.42 -17.56
CA GLY A 3 28.33 -9.73 -17.01
C GLY A 3 28.32 -9.95 -15.49
N ASP A 4 29.26 -10.74 -14.97
CA ASP A 4 29.30 -11.12 -13.55
C ASP A 4 29.49 -9.92 -12.59
N ILE A 5 30.18 -8.86 -13.03
CA ILE A 5 30.45 -7.66 -12.21
C ILE A 5 29.26 -6.69 -12.16
N VAL A 6 28.41 -6.69 -13.19
CA VAL A 6 27.18 -5.89 -13.22
C VAL A 6 26.09 -6.56 -12.38
N GLU A 7 25.98 -7.88 -12.50
CA GLU A 7 24.97 -8.70 -11.81
C GLU A 7 25.21 -8.77 -10.28
N GLU A 8 26.46 -8.79 -9.83
CA GLU A 8 26.81 -8.69 -8.40
C GLU A 8 26.42 -7.32 -7.81
N ARG A 9 26.54 -6.23 -8.59
CA ARG A 9 26.22 -4.88 -8.14
C ARG A 9 24.70 -4.63 -8.09
N GLU A 10 23.94 -5.16 -9.05
CA GLU A 10 22.47 -5.17 -8.98
C GLU A 10 21.98 -6.04 -7.82
N ARG A 11 22.47 -7.28 -7.66
CA ARG A 11 22.07 -8.15 -6.54
C ARG A 11 22.28 -7.52 -5.17
N ARG A 12 23.41 -6.84 -4.94
CA ARG A 12 23.67 -6.21 -3.63
C ARG A 12 22.77 -4.99 -3.37
N MET A 13 22.50 -4.19 -4.39
CA MET A 13 21.56 -3.07 -4.31
C MET A 13 20.12 -3.55 -4.11
N ASP A 14 19.72 -4.61 -4.81
CA ASP A 14 18.41 -5.22 -4.70
C ASP A 14 18.19 -5.86 -3.33
N ILE A 15 19.19 -6.53 -2.75
CA ILE A 15 19.05 -7.15 -1.43
C ILE A 15 18.92 -6.07 -0.34
N GLY A 16 19.77 -5.03 -0.38
CA GLY A 16 19.68 -3.92 0.57
C GLY A 16 18.32 -3.21 0.49
N TRP A 17 17.88 -2.90 -0.74
CA TRP A 17 16.58 -2.29 -0.99
C TRP A 17 15.42 -3.19 -0.57
N LYS A 18 15.46 -4.49 -0.90
CA LYS A 18 14.44 -5.48 -0.50
C LYS A 18 14.32 -5.59 1.01
N ILE A 19 15.43 -5.59 1.74
CA ILE A 19 15.42 -5.65 3.21
C ILE A 19 14.76 -4.39 3.77
N VAL A 20 15.16 -3.21 3.27
CA VAL A 20 14.59 -1.94 3.71
C VAL A 20 13.10 -1.85 3.37
N SER A 21 12.70 -2.21 2.14
CA SER A 21 11.30 -2.16 1.71
C SER A 21 10.44 -3.15 2.48
N THR A 22 10.95 -4.37 2.71
CA THR A 22 10.24 -5.38 3.50
C THR A 22 10.11 -4.93 4.95
N GLY A 23 11.19 -4.41 5.55
CA GLY A 23 11.17 -3.85 6.90
C GLY A 23 10.19 -2.68 7.03
N ALA A 24 10.14 -1.80 6.03
CA ALA A 24 9.21 -0.68 5.99
C ALA A 24 7.76 -1.13 5.91
N VAL A 25 7.43 -2.12 5.08
CA VAL A 25 6.08 -2.69 4.98
C VAL A 25 5.66 -3.32 6.31
N LEU A 26 6.54 -4.09 6.95
CA LEU A 26 6.27 -4.70 8.26
C LEU A 26 6.03 -3.64 9.34
N ALA A 27 6.90 -2.62 9.41
CA ALA A 27 6.75 -1.52 10.35
C ALA A 27 5.46 -0.72 10.10
N ALA A 28 5.11 -0.48 8.83
CA ALA A 28 3.87 0.16 8.45
C ALA A 28 2.65 -0.68 8.87
N GLY A 29 2.69 -2.00 8.69
CA GLY A 29 1.62 -2.90 9.12
C GLY A 29 1.34 -2.81 10.63
N VAL A 30 2.40 -2.86 11.44
CA VAL A 30 2.28 -2.71 12.90
C VAL A 30 1.75 -1.32 13.29
N ALA A 31 2.24 -0.26 12.65
CA ALA A 31 1.79 1.10 12.93
C ALA A 31 0.33 1.34 12.50
N THR A 32 -0.12 0.70 11.42
CA THR A 32 -1.46 0.86 10.86
C THR A 32 -2.54 0.49 11.87
N ASN A 33 -2.41 -0.66 12.53
CA ASN A 33 -3.40 -1.11 13.52
C ASN A 33 -3.59 -0.06 14.61
N LYS A 34 -2.49 0.41 15.21
CA LYS A 34 -2.55 1.42 16.29
C LYS A 34 -3.16 2.74 15.84
N ILE A 35 -2.91 3.16 14.60
CA ILE A 35 -3.51 4.38 14.03
C ILE A 35 -5.01 4.20 13.84
N VAL A 36 -5.44 3.06 13.30
CA VAL A 36 -6.86 2.73 13.08
C VAL A 36 -7.58 2.63 14.41
N ASP A 37 -7.02 1.92 15.39
CA ASP A 37 -7.61 1.73 16.73
C ASP A 37 -7.82 3.07 17.43
N VAL A 38 -6.76 3.89 17.49
CA VAL A 38 -6.83 5.21 18.13
C VAL A 38 -7.79 6.12 17.36
N GLY A 39 -7.69 6.16 16.03
CA GLY A 39 -8.53 7.01 15.20
C GLY A 39 -10.01 6.66 15.35
N TRP A 40 -10.35 5.37 15.36
CA TRP A 40 -11.72 4.92 15.54
C TRP A 40 -12.22 5.18 16.95
N LYS A 41 -11.45 4.79 17.97
CA LYS A 41 -11.80 5.00 19.37
C LYS A 41 -12.01 6.46 19.73
N LEU A 42 -11.28 7.38 19.10
CA LEU A 42 -11.49 8.81 19.29
C LEU A 42 -12.83 9.31 18.76
N VAL A 43 -13.36 8.69 17.69
CA VAL A 43 -14.62 9.12 17.04
C VAL A 43 -15.82 8.36 17.60
N THR A 44 -15.69 7.07 17.86
CA THR A 44 -16.80 6.17 18.25
C THR A 44 -16.77 5.79 19.72
N GLY A 45 -15.63 5.94 20.40
CA GLY A 45 -15.44 5.58 21.81
C GLY A 45 -15.07 4.12 22.07
N HIS A 46 -15.01 3.27 21.04
CA HIS A 46 -14.70 1.84 21.17
C HIS A 46 -13.80 1.35 20.02
N GLU A 47 -13.50 0.06 19.98
CA GLU A 47 -12.60 -0.54 18.99
C GLU A 47 -13.23 -0.58 17.58
N PRO A 48 -12.39 -0.53 16.52
CA PRO A 48 -12.83 -0.57 15.13
C PRO A 48 -13.51 -1.91 14.78
N PRO A 49 -14.46 -1.91 13.82
CA PRO A 49 -15.21 -3.10 13.41
C PRO A 49 -14.36 -3.99 12.50
N THR A 50 -13.24 -4.48 13.03
CA THR A 50 -12.28 -5.34 12.32
C THR A 50 -12.26 -6.77 12.85
N ASP A 51 -12.78 -7.02 14.06
CA ASP A 51 -13.00 -8.36 14.57
C ASP A 51 -14.35 -8.90 14.07
N GLU A 52 -14.31 -9.99 13.30
CA GLU A 52 -15.50 -10.63 12.74
C GLU A 52 -16.34 -11.36 13.81
N ASP A 53 -15.71 -11.76 14.91
CA ASP A 53 -16.33 -12.53 16.00
C ASP A 53 -16.84 -11.65 17.16
N ASP A 54 -16.75 -10.31 17.08
CA ASP A 54 -17.24 -9.41 18.13
C ASP A 54 -18.77 -9.18 18.01
N PRO A 55 -19.60 -9.74 18.92
CA PRO A 55 -21.05 -9.53 18.90
C PRO A 55 -21.47 -8.09 19.23
N GLY A 56 -20.54 -7.22 19.67
CA GLY A 56 -20.76 -5.81 19.97
C GLY A 56 -20.71 -4.88 18.74
N VAL A 57 -20.21 -5.35 17.60
CA VAL A 57 -20.08 -4.55 16.37
C VAL A 57 -21.44 -4.38 15.69
N ARG A 58 -21.88 -3.13 15.52
CA ARG A 58 -23.15 -2.85 14.82
C ARG A 58 -22.93 -2.82 13.31
N VAL A 59 -23.91 -3.33 12.55
CA VAL A 59 -23.86 -3.38 11.07
C VAL A 59 -23.58 -2.02 10.42
N TRP A 60 -24.13 -0.93 10.96
CA TRP A 60 -23.91 0.41 10.41
C TRP A 60 -22.44 0.87 10.53
N GLU A 61 -21.70 0.36 11.51
CA GLU A 61 -20.30 0.71 11.75
C GLU A 61 -19.39 0.04 10.75
N VAL A 62 -19.67 -1.22 10.42
CA VAL A 62 -19.01 -1.94 9.34
C VAL A 62 -19.20 -1.19 8.03
N ILE A 63 -20.45 -0.82 7.71
CA ILE A 63 -20.76 -0.06 6.48
C ILE A 63 -20.01 1.28 6.45
N ALA A 64 -20.07 2.05 7.54
CA ALA A 64 -19.38 3.33 7.62
C ALA A 64 -17.86 3.17 7.44
N PHE A 65 -17.26 2.19 8.13
CA PHE A 65 -15.84 1.89 8.04
C PHE A 65 -15.43 1.46 6.63
N THR A 66 -16.21 0.58 5.98
CA THR A 66 -15.93 0.12 4.61
C THR A 66 -16.04 1.26 3.61
N VAL A 67 -17.06 2.11 3.70
CA VAL A 67 -17.24 3.25 2.78
C VAL A 67 -16.08 4.22 2.90
N VAL A 68 -15.70 4.59 4.14
CA VAL A 68 -14.57 5.49 4.39
C VAL A 68 -13.26 4.87 3.90
N SER A 69 -13.00 3.60 4.26
CA SER A 69 -11.77 2.90 3.85
C SER A 69 -11.67 2.77 2.33
N GLY A 70 -12.76 2.40 1.67
CA GLY A 70 -12.82 2.31 0.21
C GLY A 70 -12.59 3.66 -0.48
N ALA A 71 -13.14 4.75 0.07
CA ALA A 71 -12.91 6.09 -0.44
C ALA A 71 -11.43 6.48 -0.32
N ILE A 72 -10.79 6.24 0.83
CA ILE A 72 -9.38 6.57 1.04
C ILE A 72 -8.51 5.74 0.07
N LEU A 73 -8.75 4.43 -0.08
CA LEU A 73 -8.00 3.59 -1.04
C LEU A 73 -8.15 4.07 -2.48
N GLY A 74 -9.35 4.48 -2.88
CA GLY A 74 -9.61 5.08 -4.19
C GLY A 74 -8.79 6.35 -4.40
N LEU A 75 -8.74 7.23 -3.39
CA LEU A 75 -7.92 8.44 -3.42
C LEU A 75 -6.43 8.10 -3.50
N MET A 76 -5.94 7.17 -2.68
CA MET A 76 -4.54 6.73 -2.71
C MET A 76 -4.15 6.26 -4.11
N ARG A 77 -4.95 5.40 -4.76
CA ARG A 77 -4.70 4.94 -6.12
C ARG A 77 -4.71 6.09 -7.12
N HIS A 78 -5.66 7.01 -7.01
CA HIS A 78 -5.74 8.17 -7.88
C HIS A 78 -4.47 9.04 -7.78
N TYR A 79 -4.04 9.36 -6.56
CA TYR A 79 -2.84 10.16 -6.33
C TYR A 79 -1.55 9.42 -6.69
N ALA A 80 -1.45 8.12 -6.39
CA ALA A 80 -0.29 7.30 -6.76
C ALA A 80 -0.11 7.25 -8.28
N MET A 81 -1.19 7.01 -9.04
CA MET A 81 -1.15 7.02 -10.50
C MET A 81 -0.79 8.42 -11.05
N ARG A 82 -1.34 9.48 -10.45
CA ARG A 82 -1.02 10.87 -10.86
C ARG A 82 0.43 11.25 -10.58
N GLY A 83 1.01 10.76 -9.49
CA GLY A 83 2.42 10.92 -9.16
C GLY A 83 3.33 10.09 -10.07
N ALA A 84 2.94 8.84 -10.34
CA ALA A 84 3.65 7.97 -11.27
C ALA A 84 3.70 8.60 -12.67
N SER A 85 2.61 9.18 -13.18
CA SER A 85 2.62 9.90 -14.47
C SER A 85 3.58 11.08 -14.54
N LYS A 86 3.94 11.72 -13.41
CA LYS A 86 4.95 12.79 -13.40
C LYS A 86 6.38 12.27 -13.50
N PHE A 87 6.63 11.02 -13.08
CA PHE A 87 7.93 10.37 -13.15
C PHE A 87 8.07 9.43 -14.36
N TYR A 88 6.97 8.93 -14.93
CA TYR A 88 6.94 8.01 -16.06
C TYR A 88 6.99 8.78 -17.40
N GLY A 89 8.19 9.19 -17.79
CA GLY A 89 8.55 9.65 -19.14
C GLY A 89 9.18 8.53 -19.99
N GLY A 90 8.68 7.29 -19.88
CA GLY A 90 9.21 6.16 -20.65
C GLY A 90 8.61 6.10 -22.06
N PRO A 91 9.40 5.90 -23.14
CA PRO A 91 8.86 5.71 -24.48
C PRO A 91 7.96 4.47 -24.49
N VAL A 92 6.65 4.68 -24.60
CA VAL A 92 5.74 3.61 -25.00
C VAL A 92 5.96 3.42 -26.49
N GLU A 93 6.96 2.61 -26.84
CA GLU A 93 7.14 2.18 -28.22
C GLU A 93 5.94 1.32 -28.60
N LYS A 94 5.00 1.95 -29.31
CA LYS A 94 3.91 1.26 -29.97
C LYS A 94 4.49 0.44 -31.11
N ARG A 95 4.93 -0.77 -30.81
CA ARG A 95 5.06 -1.82 -31.82
C ARG A 95 3.70 -2.43 -32.09
N VAL A 96 2.88 -1.70 -32.84
CA VAL A 96 1.78 -2.29 -33.60
C VAL A 96 2.30 -2.45 -35.02
N ASP A 97 3.20 -3.41 -35.17
CA ASP A 97 3.62 -3.89 -36.48
C ASP A 97 2.83 -5.16 -36.78
N LYS A 98 1.92 -5.02 -37.76
CA LYS A 98 1.34 -6.03 -38.65
C LYS A 98 1.29 -7.49 -38.16
N VAL A 99 0.06 -8.01 -38.07
CA VAL A 99 -0.51 -8.95 -39.06
C VAL A 99 -2.04 -8.92 -38.99
#